data_AF-A0AAQ0LUF7-F1
#
_entry.id   AF-A0AAQ0LUF7-F1
#
_cell.length_a   1.000
_cell.length_b   1.000
_cell.length_c   1.000
_cell.angle_alpha   90.00
_cell.angle_beta   90.00
_cell.angle_gamma   90.00
#
_symmetry.space_group_name_H-M   'P 1'
#
loop_
_entity.id
_entity.type
_entity.pdbx_description
1 polymer ?
#
loop_
_entity_poly.entity_id
_entity_poly.type
_entity_poly.pdbx_seq_one_letter_code
_entity_poly.pdbx_strand_id
1 'polypeptide(L)'
;SVTQQWKPPYTNNSLTLCRVGRVVTVNGNVKFTGSGQQNYAMAVETIPEAFRPLADQSIIAFQSCGFSLLVMRDGKVQMLGDPKSAYSTAHGCWMTV
;
A
#
# COMPACT_ATOMS: atom_id res chain seq x y z
N SER A 1 -15.50 9.36 -9.73
CA SER A 1 -14.41 8.70 -8.99
C SER A 1 -13.16 8.71 -9.85
N VAL A 2 -11.97 8.62 -9.26
CA VAL A 2 -10.70 8.49 -10.00
C VAL A 2 -10.06 7.18 -9.58
N THR A 3 -9.60 6.38 -10.54
CA THR A 3 -8.96 5.09 -10.29
C THR A 3 -7.59 5.01 -10.93
N GLN A 4 -6.61 4.44 -10.22
CA GLN A 4 -5.26 4.22 -10.74
C GLN A 4 -4.71 2.90 -10.24
N GLN A 5 -4.03 2.16 -11.12
CA GLN A 5 -3.25 0.98 -10.74
C GLN A 5 -1.93 1.43 -10.11
N TRP A 6 -1.57 0.80 -9.00
CA TRP A 6 -0.31 1.04 -8.29
C TRP A 6 0.35 -0.28 -7.93
N LYS A 7 1.64 -0.42 -8.23
CA LYS A 7 2.42 -1.62 -7.93
C LYS A 7 3.07 -1.46 -6.55
N PRO A 8 2.68 -2.22 -5.51
CA PRO A 8 3.39 -2.21 -4.23
C PRO A 8 4.76 -2.91 -4.33
N PRO A 9 5.63 -2.72 -3.32
CA PRO A 9 6.91 -3.44 -3.24
C PRO A 9 6.71 -4.97 -3.17
N TYR A 10 7.77 -5.71 -3.53
CA TYR A 10 7.83 -7.17 -3.50
C TYR A 10 6.84 -7.92 -4.40
N THR A 11 6.21 -7.28 -5.39
CA THR A 11 5.31 -7.97 -6.32
C THR A 11 5.41 -7.42 -7.74
N ASN A 12 4.94 -8.23 -8.70
CA ASN A 12 4.69 -7.82 -10.07
C ASN A 12 3.21 -7.51 -10.33
N ASN A 13 2.33 -7.69 -9.34
CA ASN A 13 0.92 -7.37 -9.42
C ASN A 13 0.66 -5.90 -9.05
N SER A 14 -0.47 -5.36 -9.48
CA SER A 14 -0.93 -4.03 -9.10
C SER A 14 -2.16 -4.10 -8.22
N LEU A 15 -2.30 -3.10 -7.34
CA LEU A 15 -3.50 -2.80 -6.59
C LEU A 15 -4.25 -1.65 -7.25
N THR A 16 -5.55 -1.59 -7.02
CA THR A 16 -6.39 -0.48 -7.47
C THR A 16 -6.53 0.54 -6.35
N LEU A 17 -6.03 1.75 -6.59
CA LEU A 17 -6.38 2.92 -5.79
C LEU A 17 -7.65 3.53 -6.39
N CYS A 18 -8.67 3.73 -5.57
CA CYS A 18 -9.92 4.37 -5.98
C CYS A 18 -10.23 5.53 -5.04
N ARG A 19 -10.38 6.74 -5.62
CA ARG A 19 -10.78 7.95 -4.90
C ARG A 19 -12.20 8.35 -5.26
N VAL A 20 -13.03 8.53 -4.22
CA VAL A 20 -14.37 9.10 -4.31
C VAL A 20 -14.44 10.30 -3.37
N GLY A 21 -14.54 11.51 -3.92
CA GLY A 21 -14.38 12.72 -3.13
C GLY A 21 -13.01 12.75 -2.43
N ARG A 22 -13.01 12.80 -1.10
CA ARG A 22 -11.80 12.79 -0.27
C ARG A 22 -11.47 11.42 0.32
N VAL A 23 -12.21 10.37 -0.02
CA VAL A 23 -11.98 9.01 0.47
C VAL A 23 -11.19 8.23 -0.57
N VAL A 24 -10.08 7.62 -0.17
CA VAL A 24 -9.30 6.68 -0.97
C VAL A 24 -9.49 5.27 -0.41
N THR A 25 -9.72 4.30 -1.29
CA THR A 25 -9.73 2.87 -0.97
C THR A 25 -8.67 2.16 -1.80
N VAL A 26 -8.04 1.15 -1.20
CA VAL A 26 -7.07 0.26 -1.85
C VAL A 26 -7.70 -1.12 -1.94
N ASN A 27 -7.81 -1.63 -3.17
CA ASN A 27 -8.48 -2.90 -3.44
C ASN A 27 -7.61 -3.79 -4.32
N GLY A 28 -7.66 -5.09 -4.07
CA GLY A 28 -7.01 -6.10 -4.89
C GLY A 28 -6.28 -7.17 -4.05
N ASN A 29 -5.53 -8.01 -4.73
CA ASN A 29 -4.65 -8.99 -4.13
C ASN A 29 -3.35 -9.05 -4.93
N VAL A 30 -2.31 -9.55 -4.28
CA VAL A 30 -0.99 -9.68 -4.88
C VAL A 30 -0.40 -11.04 -4.53
N LYS A 31 0.48 -11.52 -5.40
CA LYS A 31 1.49 -12.52 -5.07
C LYS A 31 2.80 -11.82 -4.80
N PHE A 32 3.30 -11.88 -3.57
CA PHE A 32 4.65 -11.43 -3.28
C PHE A 32 5.67 -12.43 -3.85
N THR A 33 6.74 -11.89 -4.45
CA THR A 33 7.84 -12.64 -5.05
C THR A 33 9.09 -12.66 -4.17
N GLY A 34 9.06 -11.98 -3.02
CA GLY A 34 10.13 -11.95 -2.04
C GLY A 34 9.64 -12.02 -0.60
N SER A 35 10.59 -12.22 0.30
CA SER A 35 10.41 -12.30 1.75
C SER A 35 11.61 -11.63 2.43
N GLY A 36 11.41 -11.22 3.68
CA GLY A 36 12.43 -10.61 4.51
C GLY A 36 11.78 -9.63 5.48
N GLN A 37 12.14 -9.74 6.75
CA GLN A 37 11.63 -8.89 7.81
C GLN A 37 11.97 -7.41 7.52
N GLN A 38 10.92 -6.59 7.43
CA GLN A 38 11.02 -5.14 7.34
C GLN A 38 10.72 -4.53 8.71
N ASN A 39 11.54 -3.55 9.09
CA ASN A 39 11.40 -2.80 10.33
C ASN A 39 11.43 -1.30 10.02
N TYR A 40 10.33 -0.80 9.45
CA TYR A 40 10.17 0.59 9.00
C TYR A 40 11.15 1.00 7.89
N ALA A 41 11.57 0.03 7.06
CA ALA A 41 12.38 0.31 5.88
C ALA A 41 11.57 1.08 4.83
N MET A 42 12.22 2.00 4.12
CA MET A 42 11.57 2.77 3.06
C MET A 42 11.45 1.94 1.77
N ALA A 43 10.25 1.92 1.18
CA ALA A 43 10.06 1.41 -0.17
C ALA A 43 10.55 2.44 -1.20
N VAL A 44 10.83 1.98 -2.42
CA VAL A 44 11.15 2.85 -3.56
C VAL A 44 9.87 3.43 -4.17
N GLU A 45 8.79 2.65 -4.11
CA GLU A 45 7.48 3.02 -4.61
C GLU A 45 6.85 4.13 -3.77
N THR A 46 6.15 5.04 -4.45
CA THR A 46 5.41 6.13 -3.82
C THR A 46 3.95 6.11 -4.25
N ILE A 47 3.07 6.62 -3.38
CA ILE A 47 1.67 6.81 -3.70
C ILE A 47 1.52 8.04 -4.62
N PRO A 48 0.79 7.92 -5.75
CA PRO A 48 0.57 9.05 -6.66
C PRO A 48 -0.14 10.19 -5.94
N GLU A 49 0.20 11.43 -6.32
CA GLU A 49 -0.21 12.65 -5.61
C GLU A 49 -1.71 12.74 -5.33
N ALA A 50 -2.54 12.40 -6.33
CA ALA A 50 -4.00 12.43 -6.22
C ALA A 50 -4.62 11.44 -5.21
N PHE A 51 -3.81 10.57 -4.60
CA PHE A 51 -4.23 9.54 -3.65
C PHE A 51 -3.48 9.62 -2.32
N ARG A 52 -2.59 10.61 -2.12
CA ARG A 52 -1.78 10.69 -0.89
C ARG A 52 -2.65 10.99 0.34
N PRO A 53 -2.36 10.38 1.49
CA PRO A 53 -3.17 10.57 2.67
C PRO A 53 -3.02 11.97 3.27
N LEU A 54 -4.04 12.42 3.99
CA LEU A 54 -4.03 13.68 4.75
C LEU A 54 -3.09 13.62 5.96
N ALA A 55 -2.91 12.43 6.55
CA ALA A 55 -2.09 12.18 7.73
C ALA A 55 -1.05 11.08 7.45
N ASP A 56 0.06 11.15 8.18
CA ASP A 56 1.11 10.13 8.12
C ASP A 56 0.62 8.77 8.65
N GLN A 57 1.30 7.71 8.20
CA GLN A 57 1.04 6.33 8.60
C GLN A 57 -0.38 5.81 8.30
N SER A 58 -0.96 6.21 7.17
CA SER A 58 -2.13 5.51 6.62
C SER A 58 -1.75 4.10 6.19
N ILE A 59 -2.60 3.10 6.41
CA ILE A 59 -2.17 1.69 6.34
C ILE A 59 -2.73 0.99 5.11
N ILE A 60 -1.88 0.21 4.43
CA ILE A 60 -2.29 -0.87 3.53
C ILE A 60 -1.85 -2.19 4.19
N ALA A 61 -2.81 -3.01 4.61
CA ALA A 61 -2.56 -4.26 5.30
C ALA A 61 -2.66 -5.47 4.37
N PHE A 62 -1.73 -6.41 4.51
CA PHE A 62 -1.67 -7.68 3.80
C PHE A 62 -1.80 -8.82 4.82
N GLN A 63 -3.05 -9.10 5.22
CA GLN A 63 -3.39 -9.93 6.38
C GLN A 63 -2.78 -11.34 6.34
N SER A 64 -2.70 -11.97 5.18
CA SER A 64 -2.24 -13.37 5.05
C SER A 64 -0.76 -13.60 5.42
N CYS A 65 0.07 -12.54 5.45
CA CYS A 65 1.49 -12.66 5.76
C CYS A 65 1.96 -11.81 6.95
N GLY A 66 1.11 -10.94 7.49
CA GLY A 66 1.50 -10.00 8.55
C GLY A 66 2.43 -8.90 8.04
N PHE A 67 2.27 -8.52 6.76
CA PHE A 67 2.97 -7.41 6.13
C PHE A 67 2.06 -6.20 5.98
N SER A 68 2.60 -5.01 6.19
CA SER A 68 1.87 -3.75 6.08
C SER A 68 2.74 -2.68 5.44
N LEU A 69 2.10 -1.78 4.71
CA LEU A 69 2.70 -0.57 4.18
C LEU A 69 2.11 0.63 4.92
N LEU A 70 2.98 1.48 5.44
CA LEU A 70 2.64 2.71 6.13
C LEU A 70 2.90 3.88 5.19
N VAL A 71 1.83 4.45 4.67
CA VAL A 71 1.83 5.53 3.70
C VAL A 71 1.89 6.87 4.44
N MET A 72 2.92 7.65 4.12
CA MET A 72 3.14 8.99 4.65
C MET A 72 2.40 10.03 3.81
N ARG A 73 2.17 11.22 4.38
CA ARG A 73 1.48 12.33 3.71
C ARG A 73 2.19 12.79 2.44
N ASP A 74 3.52 12.67 2.38
CA ASP A 74 4.31 12.99 1.18
C ASP A 74 4.25 11.88 0.10
N GLY A 75 3.53 10.80 0.36
CA GLY A 75 3.38 9.64 -0.52
C GLY A 75 4.48 8.60 -0.40
N LYS A 76 5.49 8.80 0.45
CA LYS A 76 6.47 7.76 0.75
C LYS A 76 5.84 6.63 1.53
N VAL A 77 6.45 5.45 1.42
CA VAL A 77 5.94 4.23 2.04
C VAL A 77 7.01 3.60 2.91
N GLN A 78 6.67 3.34 4.18
CA GLN A 78 7.45 2.48 5.07
C GLN A 78 6.87 1.07 5.07
N MET A 79 7.74 0.08 5.23
CA MET A 79 7.40 -1.33 5.21
C MET A 79 7.55 -1.92 6.61
N LEU A 80 6.54 -2.67 7.06
CA LEU A 80 6.51 -3.30 8.37
C LEU A 80 6.05 -4.76 8.25
N GLY A 81 6.80 -5.68 8.84
CA GLY A 81 6.50 -7.12 8.77
C GLY A 81 7.24 -7.83 7.64
N ASP A 82 6.76 -9.01 7.23
CA ASP A 82 7.41 -9.84 6.21
C ASP A 82 6.37 -10.28 5.15
N PRO A 83 6.59 -9.98 3.85
CA PRO A 83 5.68 -10.41 2.79
C PRO A 83 5.62 -11.94 2.58
N LYS A 84 6.60 -12.70 3.09
CA LYS A 84 6.65 -14.17 3.13
C LYS A 84 6.46 -14.85 1.77
N SER A 85 6.76 -14.15 0.67
CA SER A 85 6.45 -14.60 -0.70
C SER A 85 5.01 -15.12 -0.83
N ALA A 86 4.06 -14.56 -0.08
CA ALA A 86 2.71 -15.09 0.08
C ALA A 86 1.73 -14.50 -0.95
N TYR A 87 0.60 -15.18 -1.14
CA TYR A 87 -0.60 -14.53 -1.70
C TYR A 87 -1.28 -13.76 -0.57
N SER A 88 -1.67 -12.51 -0.82
CA SER A 88 -2.38 -11.72 0.19
C SER A 88 -3.34 -10.73 -0.45
N THR A 89 -4.51 -10.57 0.16
CA THR A 89 -5.44 -9.47 -0.15
C THR A 89 -4.94 -8.19 0.48
N ALA A 90 -5.04 -7.07 -0.24
CA ALA A 90 -4.67 -5.76 0.27
C ALA A 90 -5.92 -4.98 0.70
N HIS A 91 -5.83 -4.36 1.87
CA HIS A 91 -6.89 -3.50 2.40
C HIS A 91 -6.29 -2.19 2.90
N GLY A 92 -6.83 -1.06 2.43
CA GLY A 92 -6.44 0.26 2.90
C GLY A 92 -7.54 1.27 2.65
N CYS A 93 -7.71 2.21 3.57
CA CYS A 93 -8.67 3.30 3.44
C CYS A 93 -8.16 4.52 4.18
N TRP A 94 -8.22 5.70 3.55
CA TRP A 94 -7.83 6.95 4.19
C TRP A 94 -8.51 8.16 3.55
N MET A 95 -8.38 9.29 4.23
CA MET A 95 -8.76 10.61 3.71
C MET A 95 -7.58 11.22 2.93
N THR A 96 -7.85 11.82 1.78
CA THR A 96 -6.88 12.60 0.97
C THR A 96 -7.23 14.08 0.97
N VAL A 97 -6.24 14.91 0.59
CA VAL A 97 -6.46 16.31 0.24
C VAL A 97 -7.38 16.45 -0.96
#